data_AF-A0A952N9J7-F1
#
_entry.id   AF-A0A952N9J7-F1
#
_cell.length_a   1.000
_cell.length_b   1.000
_cell.length_c   1.000
_cell.angle_alpha   90.00
_cell.angle_beta   90.00
_cell.angle_gamma   90.00
#
_symmetry.space_group_name_H-M   'P 1'
#
loop_
_entity.id
_entity.type
_entity.pdbx_description
1 polymer ?
#
loop_
_entity_poly.entity_id
_entity_poly.type
_entity_poly.pdbx_seq_one_letter_code
_entity_poly.pdbx_strand_id
1 'polypeptide(L)'
;MNKTLLKLFIITQLLFVNGCLNFNQEVSLNPDGSGTMKIQYWLQVSDPVKMLTLDQIGLFNADSIRNQFLSDYTTINNIEVYSDTTDTTSHAVVELTFSNIVDLNKTKPFSESQFSLKDGAAGQKIFSQFISPIATGFGFDGSSFKVEYKYSFPGEIITHNATKVEKENYVWEYQLSEIGKGKTISVTYRPFKLKETPYWIYALSGFVLLIVLIFLFRKKRDF
;
A
#
# COMPACT_ATOMS: atom_id res chain seq x y z
N MET A 1 8.83 -31.21 -39.78
CA MET A 1 8.44 -31.00 -38.37
C MET A 1 7.15 -31.76 -38.12
N ASN A 2 7.20 -32.81 -37.28
CA ASN A 2 6.15 -33.83 -37.21
C ASN A 2 4.88 -33.24 -36.58
N LYS A 3 3.72 -33.32 -37.26
CA LYS A 3 2.46 -32.68 -36.82
C LYS A 3 1.99 -33.15 -35.44
N THR A 4 2.46 -34.31 -34.98
CA THR A 4 2.24 -34.88 -33.64
C THR A 4 3.05 -34.20 -32.54
N LEU A 5 4.28 -33.74 -32.82
CA LEU A 5 5.11 -32.99 -31.85
C LEU A 5 4.58 -31.56 -31.64
N LEU A 6 4.03 -30.94 -32.69
CA LEU A 6 3.38 -29.63 -32.58
C LEU A 6 2.10 -29.68 -31.74
N LYS A 7 1.31 -30.75 -31.86
CA LYS A 7 0.10 -30.96 -31.02
C LYS A 7 0.44 -31.22 -29.56
N LEU A 8 1.55 -31.92 -29.29
CA LEU A 8 2.01 -32.16 -27.92
C LEU A 8 2.48 -30.86 -27.25
N PHE A 9 3.16 -29.97 -27.98
CA PHE A 9 3.59 -28.66 -27.47
C PHE A 9 2.41 -27.72 -27.14
N ILE A 10 1.34 -27.75 -27.95
CA ILE A 10 0.14 -26.94 -27.72
C ILE A 10 -0.66 -27.42 -26.48
N ILE A 11 -0.65 -28.73 -26.19
CA ILE A 11 -1.34 -29.29 -25.01
C ILE A 11 -0.56 -29.00 -23.71
N THR A 12 0.78 -28.95 -23.75
CA THR A 12 1.59 -28.63 -22.56
C THR A 12 1.54 -27.14 -22.19
N GLN A 13 1.17 -26.23 -23.11
CA GLN A 13 0.96 -24.81 -22.80
C GLN A 13 -0.39 -24.49 -22.14
N LEU A 14 -1.34 -25.45 -22.11
CA LEU A 14 -2.63 -25.30 -21.41
C LEU A 14 -2.57 -25.59 -19.90
N LEU A 15 -1.39 -25.94 -19.36
CA LEU A 15 -1.21 -26.28 -17.94
C LEU A 15 -0.75 -25.09 -17.07
N PHE A 16 -0.65 -23.88 -17.62
CA PHE A 16 -0.48 -22.67 -16.82
C PHE A 16 -1.84 -22.09 -16.44
N VAL A 17 -2.60 -22.83 -15.64
CA VAL A 17 -3.75 -22.25 -14.92
C VAL A 17 -3.15 -21.33 -13.87
N ASN A 18 -3.07 -20.04 -14.23
CA ASN A 18 -2.57 -18.99 -13.36
C ASN A 18 -3.43 -18.93 -12.10
N GLY A 19 -2.73 -18.83 -10.97
CA GLY A 19 -3.33 -18.94 -9.66
C GLY A 19 -4.41 -17.89 -9.37
N CYS A 20 -5.43 -18.37 -8.66
CA CYS A 20 -6.60 -17.63 -8.25
C CYS A 20 -6.21 -16.66 -7.13
N LEU A 21 -6.47 -15.38 -7.33
CA LEU A 21 -6.16 -14.22 -6.47
C LEU A 21 -4.69 -13.83 -6.37
N ASN A 22 -4.39 -12.65 -6.89
CA ASN A 22 -3.12 -11.96 -6.65
C ASN A 22 -3.38 -10.65 -5.92
N PHE A 23 -2.44 -10.27 -5.07
CA PHE A 23 -2.49 -9.03 -4.30
C PHE A 23 -1.18 -8.28 -4.53
N ASN A 24 -1.29 -7.00 -4.86
CA ASN A 24 -0.17 -6.07 -4.93
C ASN A 24 -0.46 -4.85 -4.05
N GLN A 25 0.48 -4.51 -3.18
CA GLN A 25 0.49 -3.27 -2.42
C GLN A 25 1.75 -2.49 -2.76
N GLU A 26 1.57 -1.37 -3.46
CA GLU A 26 2.63 -0.40 -3.73
C GLU A 26 2.52 0.76 -2.73
N VAL A 27 3.63 1.14 -2.10
CA VAL A 27 3.70 2.23 -1.14
C VAL A 27 4.87 3.14 -1.47
N SER A 28 4.61 4.45 -1.50
CA SER A 28 5.65 5.48 -1.61
C SER A 28 5.65 6.33 -0.36
N LEU A 29 6.75 6.30 0.39
CA LEU A 29 6.92 7.06 1.63
C LEU A 29 7.63 8.38 1.38
N ASN A 30 7.18 9.42 2.08
CA ASN A 30 7.83 10.73 2.20
C ASN A 30 8.71 10.78 3.46
N PRO A 31 9.71 11.68 3.53
CA PRO A 31 10.65 11.72 4.66
C PRO A 31 10.00 11.95 6.03
N ASP A 32 8.82 12.56 6.05
CA ASP A 32 8.01 12.82 7.25
C ASP A 32 7.16 11.61 7.69
N GLY A 33 7.16 10.51 6.93
CA GLY A 33 6.35 9.32 7.19
C GLY A 33 4.96 9.35 6.56
N SER A 34 4.58 10.44 5.88
CA SER A 34 3.40 10.48 5.02
C SER A 34 3.63 9.73 3.71
N GLY A 35 2.60 9.54 2.89
CA GLY A 35 2.79 8.89 1.60
C GLY A 35 1.51 8.54 0.85
N THR A 36 1.71 7.74 -0.19
CA THR A 36 0.65 7.15 -1.00
C THR A 36 0.71 5.63 -0.92
N MET A 37 -0.45 5.00 -1.05
CA MET A 37 -0.55 3.55 -1.17
C MET A 37 -1.54 3.21 -2.29
N LYS A 38 -1.16 2.25 -3.11
CA LYS A 38 -1.99 1.63 -4.13
C LYS A 38 -2.11 0.15 -3.80
N ILE A 39 -3.34 -0.30 -3.59
CA ILE A 39 -3.66 -1.71 -3.42
C ILE A 39 -4.40 -2.16 -4.67
N GLN A 40 -3.90 -3.22 -5.29
CA GLN A 40 -4.58 -3.90 -6.37
C GLN A 40 -4.73 -5.37 -6.02
N TYR A 41 -5.93 -5.89 -6.11
CA TYR A 41 -6.17 -7.32 -6.02
C TYR A 41 -7.13 -7.77 -7.09
N TRP A 42 -6.92 -8.98 -7.59
CA TRP A 42 -7.75 -9.54 -8.64
C TRP A 42 -7.85 -11.04 -8.52
N LEU A 43 -9.03 -11.58 -8.80
CA LEU A 43 -9.32 -13.02 -8.72
C LEU A 43 -9.99 -13.46 -10.02
N GLN A 44 -9.56 -14.59 -10.55
CA GLN A 44 -10.31 -15.28 -11.60
C GLN A 44 -11.53 -15.97 -10.96
N VAL A 45 -12.73 -15.56 -11.37
CA VAL A 45 -13.98 -16.11 -10.83
C VAL A 45 -14.63 -16.96 -11.92
N SER A 46 -14.35 -18.26 -11.90
CA SER A 46 -14.90 -19.23 -12.87
C SER A 46 -16.21 -19.88 -12.41
N ASP A 47 -16.58 -19.72 -11.14
CA ASP A 47 -17.76 -20.35 -10.53
C ASP A 47 -18.80 -19.29 -10.12
N PRO A 48 -20.02 -19.32 -10.68
CA PRO A 48 -21.11 -18.40 -10.33
C PRO A 48 -21.46 -18.39 -8.83
N VAL A 49 -21.33 -19.53 -8.14
CA VAL A 49 -21.62 -19.62 -6.70
C VAL A 49 -20.56 -18.87 -5.89
N LYS A 50 -19.29 -18.96 -6.30
CA LYS A 50 -18.20 -18.19 -5.69
C LYS A 50 -18.39 -16.69 -5.94
N MET A 51 -18.82 -16.31 -7.14
CA MET A 51 -19.13 -14.91 -7.47
C MET A 51 -20.18 -14.32 -6.53
N LEU A 52 -21.28 -15.04 -6.30
CA LEU A 52 -22.33 -14.61 -5.35
C LEU A 52 -21.81 -14.43 -3.92
N THR A 53 -20.91 -15.31 -3.45
CA THR A 53 -20.32 -15.17 -2.11
C THR A 53 -19.37 -13.97 -2.02
N LEU A 54 -18.60 -13.69 -3.08
CA LEU A 54 -17.68 -12.56 -3.15
C LEU A 54 -18.42 -11.22 -3.19
N ASP A 55 -19.57 -11.19 -3.87
CA ASP A 55 -20.47 -10.04 -3.89
C ASP A 55 -21.10 -9.78 -2.52
N GLN A 56 -21.51 -10.84 -1.81
CA GLN A 56 -22.08 -10.74 -0.46
C GLN A 56 -21.09 -10.19 0.57
N ILE A 57 -19.80 -10.55 0.47
CA ILE A 57 -18.75 -9.98 1.33
C ILE A 57 -18.24 -8.62 0.82
N GLY A 58 -18.70 -8.19 -0.36
CA GLY A 58 -18.36 -6.90 -0.96
C GLY A 58 -16.93 -6.78 -1.46
N LEU A 59 -16.25 -7.90 -1.78
CA LEU A 59 -14.83 -7.90 -2.16
C LEU A 59 -14.57 -7.16 -3.48
N PHE A 60 -15.52 -7.21 -4.41
CA PHE A 60 -15.49 -6.46 -5.68
C PHE A 60 -16.70 -5.53 -5.76
N ASN A 61 -16.94 -4.76 -4.70
CA ASN A 61 -17.95 -3.71 -4.67
C ASN A 61 -17.34 -2.40 -4.18
N ALA A 62 -17.37 -1.36 -5.01
CA ALA A 62 -16.69 -0.10 -4.73
C ALA A 62 -17.19 0.59 -3.44
N ASP A 63 -18.48 0.50 -3.11
CA ASP A 63 -19.05 1.12 -1.91
C ASP A 63 -18.68 0.34 -0.64
N SER A 64 -18.73 -0.99 -0.70
CA SER A 64 -18.25 -1.84 0.38
C SER A 64 -16.77 -1.60 0.66
N ILE A 65 -15.94 -1.56 -0.38
CA ILE A 65 -14.51 -1.23 -0.27
C ILE A 65 -14.35 0.16 0.35
N ARG A 66 -15.03 1.18 -0.18
CA ARG A 66 -14.99 2.54 0.37
C ARG A 66 -15.27 2.54 1.87
N ASN A 67 -16.33 1.87 2.31
CA ASN A 67 -16.70 1.79 3.73
C ASN A 67 -15.67 1.09 4.62
N GLN A 68 -14.87 0.18 4.07
CA GLN A 68 -13.75 -0.44 4.80
C GLN A 68 -12.56 0.51 4.96
N PHE A 69 -12.26 1.28 3.91
CA PHE A 69 -11.12 2.21 3.88
C PHE A 69 -11.43 3.61 4.43
N LEU A 70 -12.71 3.94 4.71
CA LEU A 70 -13.09 5.19 5.37
C LEU A 70 -12.47 5.28 6.77
N SER A 71 -11.74 6.37 7.02
CA SER A 71 -11.02 6.64 8.26
C SER A 71 -10.57 8.10 8.34
N ASP A 72 -10.34 8.60 9.56
CA ASP A 72 -9.72 9.92 9.79
C ASP A 72 -8.21 9.95 9.46
N TYR A 73 -7.60 8.78 9.24
CA TYR A 73 -6.15 8.63 9.04
C TYR A 73 -5.73 8.51 7.56
N THR A 74 -6.69 8.42 6.65
CA THR A 74 -6.45 8.21 5.21
C THR A 74 -7.40 9.04 4.36
N THR A 75 -6.93 9.52 3.21
CA THR A 75 -7.80 10.07 2.17
C THR A 75 -7.84 9.11 0.99
N ILE A 76 -9.04 8.68 0.61
CA ILE A 76 -9.26 7.81 -0.55
C ILE A 76 -9.19 8.69 -1.81
N ASN A 77 -8.23 8.44 -2.69
CA ASN A 77 -8.06 9.16 -3.94
C ASN A 77 -8.85 8.52 -5.08
N ASN A 78 -8.83 7.18 -5.15
CA ASN A 78 -9.54 6.41 -6.17
C ASN A 78 -9.98 5.06 -5.62
N ILE A 79 -11.15 4.60 -6.04
CA ILE A 79 -11.59 3.21 -5.92
C ILE A 79 -12.16 2.81 -7.26
N GLU A 80 -11.55 1.81 -7.87
CA GLU A 80 -11.97 1.26 -9.15
C GLU A 80 -12.24 -0.23 -8.98
N VAL A 81 -13.36 -0.69 -9.52
CA VAL A 81 -13.70 -2.11 -9.58
C VAL A 81 -14.15 -2.39 -11.00
N TYR A 82 -13.55 -3.38 -11.63
CA TYR A 82 -13.87 -3.76 -13.00
C TYR A 82 -13.67 -5.26 -13.20
N SER A 83 -14.30 -5.80 -14.24
CA SER A 83 -14.06 -7.16 -14.69
C SER A 83 -13.33 -7.12 -16.02
N ASP A 84 -12.21 -7.81 -16.11
CA ASP A 84 -11.50 -8.01 -17.37
C ASP A 84 -12.12 -9.20 -18.11
N THR A 85 -12.73 -8.91 -19.26
CA THR A 85 -13.42 -9.90 -20.08
C THR A 85 -12.45 -10.79 -20.87
N THR A 86 -11.17 -10.42 -20.97
CA THR A 86 -10.15 -11.17 -21.71
C THR A 86 -9.64 -12.38 -20.95
N ASP A 87 -9.48 -12.26 -19.63
CA ASP A 87 -8.98 -13.32 -18.75
C ASP A 87 -10.00 -13.74 -17.66
N THR A 88 -11.21 -13.16 -17.67
CA THR A 88 -12.32 -13.45 -16.75
C THR A 88 -12.00 -13.17 -15.28
N THR A 89 -11.16 -12.17 -15.04
CA THR A 89 -10.79 -11.74 -13.69
C THR A 89 -11.59 -10.54 -13.23
N SER A 90 -11.96 -10.52 -11.96
CA SER A 90 -12.47 -9.32 -11.30
C SER A 90 -11.32 -8.63 -10.58
N HIS A 91 -11.21 -7.32 -10.76
CA HIS A 91 -10.17 -6.46 -10.22
C HIS A 91 -10.78 -5.43 -9.28
N ALA A 92 -10.02 -5.09 -8.25
CA ALA A 92 -10.24 -3.92 -7.43
C ALA A 92 -8.92 -3.17 -7.25
N VAL A 93 -9.00 -1.85 -7.38
CA VAL A 93 -7.90 -0.93 -7.18
C VAL A 93 -8.33 0.11 -6.15
N VAL A 94 -7.52 0.28 -5.11
CA VAL A 94 -7.70 1.31 -4.08
C VAL A 94 -6.45 2.16 -4.03
N GLU A 95 -6.60 3.45 -4.28
CA GLU A 95 -5.52 4.42 -4.13
C GLU A 95 -5.85 5.37 -3.00
N LEU A 96 -4.95 5.48 -2.04
CA LEU A 96 -5.11 6.31 -0.86
C LEU A 96 -3.84 7.10 -0.53
N THR A 97 -4.03 8.18 0.20
CA THR A 97 -2.95 8.96 0.84
C THR A 97 -3.09 8.87 2.35
N PHE A 98 -1.98 8.95 3.06
CA PHE A 98 -1.93 8.95 4.52
C PHE A 98 -0.92 9.98 5.02
N SER A 99 -1.21 10.61 6.14
CA SER A 99 -0.31 11.60 6.76
C SER A 99 0.80 10.96 7.57
N ASN A 100 0.61 9.72 8.03
CA ASN A 100 1.61 8.95 8.76
C ASN A 100 1.35 7.45 8.57
N ILE A 101 2.36 6.71 8.10
CA ILE A 101 2.25 5.26 7.86
C ILE A 101 1.90 4.48 9.14
N VAL A 102 2.31 4.94 10.32
CA VAL A 102 2.04 4.27 11.60
C VAL A 102 0.56 4.39 11.98
N ASP A 103 -0.11 5.46 11.57
CA ASP A 103 -1.54 5.66 11.84
C ASP A 103 -2.43 4.72 11.02
N LEU A 104 -1.90 4.08 9.97
CA LEU A 104 -2.62 3.04 9.24
C LEU A 104 -3.04 1.89 10.15
N ASN A 105 -2.29 1.58 11.22
CA ASN A 105 -2.66 0.56 12.21
C ASN A 105 -4.00 0.84 12.93
N LYS A 106 -4.53 2.07 12.84
CA LYS A 106 -5.82 2.45 13.43
C LYS A 106 -6.98 2.28 12.43
N THR A 107 -6.69 1.96 11.18
CA THR A 107 -7.69 1.70 10.14
C THR A 107 -8.08 0.23 10.14
N LYS A 108 -9.32 -0.06 9.73
CA LYS A 108 -9.84 -1.44 9.68
C LYS A 108 -8.98 -2.40 8.83
N PRO A 109 -8.58 -2.08 7.59
CA PRO A 109 -7.85 -3.03 6.75
C PRO A 109 -6.41 -3.30 7.23
N PHE A 110 -5.84 -2.40 8.04
CA PHE A 110 -4.42 -2.42 8.39
C PHE A 110 -4.17 -2.62 9.89
N SER A 111 -5.18 -2.91 10.70
CA SER A 111 -5.04 -3.02 12.16
C SER A 111 -4.01 -4.06 12.59
N GLU A 112 -3.91 -5.15 11.84
CA GLU A 112 -2.98 -6.25 12.07
C GLU A 112 -1.66 -6.11 11.30
N SER A 113 -1.44 -5.00 10.60
CA SER A 113 -0.23 -4.79 9.78
C SER A 113 0.97 -4.31 10.61
N GLN A 114 0.76 -3.87 11.85
CA GLN A 114 1.80 -3.45 12.79
C GLN A 114 2.88 -2.54 12.17
N PHE A 115 2.46 -1.56 11.37
CA PHE A 115 3.33 -0.55 10.79
C PHE A 115 4.12 0.17 11.88
N SER A 116 5.43 0.26 11.73
CA SER A 116 6.32 0.95 12.65
C SER A 116 7.36 1.72 11.88
N LEU A 117 7.60 2.96 12.29
CA LEU A 117 8.65 3.83 11.77
C LEU A 117 9.36 4.49 12.95
N LYS A 118 10.58 4.03 13.25
CA LYS A 118 11.35 4.44 14.44
C LYS A 118 12.69 5.04 14.05
N ASP A 119 13.27 5.84 14.93
CA ASP A 119 14.66 6.27 14.79
C ASP A 119 15.63 5.10 15.00
N GLY A 120 16.63 5.00 14.12
CA GLY A 120 17.73 4.04 14.21
C GLY A 120 19.00 4.70 14.72
N ALA A 121 20.15 4.36 14.12
CA ALA A 121 21.39 5.10 14.35
C ALA A 121 21.26 6.56 13.85
N ALA A 122 22.26 7.40 14.14
CA ALA A 122 22.21 8.84 13.83
C ALA A 122 21.81 9.13 12.37
N GLY A 123 20.67 9.82 12.20
CA GLY A 123 20.09 10.20 10.92
C GLY A 123 19.42 9.05 10.15
N GLN A 124 19.17 7.90 10.77
CA GLN A 124 18.53 6.75 10.15
C GLN A 124 17.13 6.51 10.70
N LYS A 125 16.27 5.92 9.88
CA LYS A 125 14.95 5.42 10.23
C LYS A 125 14.89 3.92 9.98
N ILE A 126 14.15 3.22 10.83
CA ILE A 126 13.85 1.80 10.72
C ILE A 126 12.34 1.68 10.48
N PHE A 127 11.98 1.23 9.29
CA PHE A 127 10.63 0.87 8.91
C PHE A 127 10.41 -0.63 9.09
N SER A 128 9.24 -1.00 9.61
CA SER A 128 8.77 -2.37 9.61
C SER A 128 7.27 -2.48 9.40
N GLN A 129 6.84 -3.54 8.72
CA GLN A 129 5.44 -3.95 8.59
C GLN A 129 5.35 -5.46 8.86
N PHE A 130 4.36 -5.87 9.65
CA PHE A 130 3.97 -7.27 9.79
C PHE A 130 2.95 -7.65 8.72
N ILE A 131 3.23 -8.73 8.00
CA ILE A 131 2.31 -9.36 7.06
C ILE A 131 1.62 -10.48 7.81
N SER A 132 0.36 -10.25 8.16
CA SER A 132 -0.47 -11.23 8.85
C SER A 132 -0.75 -12.45 7.96
N PRO A 133 -0.87 -13.65 8.56
CA PRO A 133 -1.30 -14.83 7.83
C PRO A 133 -2.74 -14.65 7.35
N ILE A 134 -2.98 -14.89 6.07
CA ILE A 134 -4.34 -14.86 5.50
C ILE A 134 -4.93 -16.26 5.67
N ALA A 135 -5.94 -16.39 6.52
CA ALA A 135 -6.66 -17.64 6.68
C ALA A 135 -7.52 -17.88 5.42
N THR A 136 -7.21 -18.90 4.63
CA THR A 136 -8.02 -19.31 3.48
C THR A 136 -9.26 -20.11 3.93
N GLY A 137 -10.18 -19.45 4.63
CA GLY A 137 -11.42 -20.06 5.14
C GLY A 137 -12.43 -20.51 4.06
N PHE A 138 -12.16 -20.21 2.79
CA PHE A 138 -13.06 -20.44 1.65
C PHE A 138 -12.60 -21.56 0.71
N GLY A 139 -11.69 -22.44 1.16
CA GLY A 139 -11.22 -23.59 0.35
C GLY A 139 -10.33 -23.18 -0.83
N PHE A 140 -9.70 -22.02 -0.73
CA PHE A 140 -8.73 -21.53 -1.69
C PHE A 140 -7.36 -22.19 -1.45
N ASP A 141 -6.74 -22.73 -2.51
CA ASP A 141 -5.39 -23.30 -2.45
C ASP A 141 -4.36 -22.18 -2.34
N GLY A 142 -3.86 -21.92 -1.13
CA GLY A 142 -2.88 -20.88 -0.84
C GLY A 142 -1.55 -20.98 -1.61
N SER A 143 -1.25 -22.10 -2.27
CA SER A 143 -0.06 -22.18 -3.15
C SER A 143 -0.24 -21.41 -4.46
N SER A 144 -1.49 -21.15 -4.85
CA SER A 144 -1.84 -20.42 -6.08
C SER A 144 -1.91 -18.90 -5.89
N PHE A 145 -1.82 -18.42 -4.65
CA PHE A 145 -2.01 -17.01 -4.31
C PHE A 145 -0.66 -16.33 -4.17
N LYS A 146 -0.43 -15.29 -4.97
CA LYS A 146 0.77 -14.45 -4.87
C LYS A 146 0.46 -13.13 -4.21
N VAL A 147 1.34 -12.74 -3.31
CA VAL A 147 1.27 -11.48 -2.58
C VAL A 147 2.57 -10.73 -2.82
N GLU A 148 2.44 -9.52 -3.35
CA GLU A 148 3.54 -8.61 -3.61
C GLU A 148 3.39 -7.35 -2.76
N TYR A 149 4.46 -6.98 -2.07
CA TYR A 149 4.58 -5.69 -1.40
C TYR A 149 5.76 -4.95 -2.00
N LYS A 150 5.52 -3.73 -2.46
CA LYS A 150 6.51 -2.89 -3.11
C LYS A 150 6.60 -1.55 -2.41
N TYR A 151 7.80 -1.19 -1.99
CA TYR A 151 8.05 0.06 -1.28
C TYR A 151 9.09 0.92 -1.98
N SER A 152 8.77 2.21 -2.10
CA SER A 152 9.71 3.29 -2.38
C SER A 152 9.95 4.09 -1.11
N PHE A 153 11.23 4.27 -0.75
CA PHE A 153 11.64 5.00 0.44
C PHE A 153 12.33 6.31 0.08
N PRO A 154 12.16 7.36 0.89
CA PRO A 154 12.66 8.70 0.59
C PRO A 154 14.08 8.87 1.13
N GLY A 155 15.03 8.08 0.64
CA GLY A 155 16.40 8.13 1.14
C GLY A 155 17.31 7.04 0.63
N GLU A 156 18.52 7.02 1.19
CA GLU A 156 19.51 5.98 0.93
C GLU A 156 19.21 4.76 1.81
N ILE A 157 18.96 3.59 1.20
CA ILE A 157 18.76 2.34 1.94
C ILE A 157 20.10 1.82 2.45
N ILE A 158 20.11 1.42 3.73
CA ILE A 158 21.29 0.89 4.41
C ILE A 158 21.17 -0.64 4.53
N THR A 159 20.01 -1.12 5.00
CA THR A 159 19.73 -2.56 5.09
C THR A 159 18.26 -2.84 4.77
N HIS A 160 17.98 -4.00 4.19
CA HIS A 160 16.62 -4.46 3.91
C HIS A 160 16.56 -5.98 3.88
N ASN A 161 15.35 -6.53 3.96
CA ASN A 161 15.09 -7.95 3.75
C ASN A 161 14.20 -8.25 2.53
N ALA A 162 14.14 -7.31 1.57
CA ALA A 162 13.43 -7.48 0.30
C ALA A 162 13.87 -8.74 -0.46
N THR A 163 12.92 -9.42 -1.11
CA THR A 163 13.21 -10.58 -1.97
C THR A 163 13.82 -10.13 -3.29
N LYS A 164 13.49 -8.92 -3.73
CA LYS A 164 13.96 -8.32 -4.99
C LYS A 164 14.10 -6.81 -4.87
N VAL A 165 15.00 -6.23 -5.67
CA VAL A 165 15.17 -4.78 -5.82
C VAL A 165 14.95 -4.43 -7.29
N GLU A 166 14.03 -3.51 -7.55
CA GLU A 166 13.65 -3.06 -8.89
C GLU A 166 13.83 -1.55 -9.01
N LYS A 167 14.94 -1.13 -9.62
CA LYS A 167 15.36 0.29 -9.69
C LYS A 167 15.52 0.87 -8.28
N GLU A 168 14.55 1.66 -7.83
CA GLU A 168 14.50 2.29 -6.51
C GLU A 168 13.42 1.70 -5.60
N ASN A 169 12.78 0.61 -6.03
CA ASN A 169 11.75 -0.08 -5.28
C ASN A 169 12.27 -1.37 -4.66
N TYR A 170 11.82 -1.63 -3.44
CA TYR A 170 12.12 -2.84 -2.68
C TYR A 170 10.87 -3.70 -2.68
N VAL A 171 11.00 -4.93 -3.16
CA VAL A 171 9.86 -5.81 -3.42
C VAL A 171 9.98 -7.06 -2.55
N TRP A 172 8.87 -7.43 -1.93
CA TRP A 172 8.68 -8.68 -1.21
C TRP A 172 7.59 -9.47 -1.92
N GLU A 173 8.00 -10.54 -2.58
CA GLU A 173 7.14 -11.47 -3.30
C GLU A 173 7.02 -12.76 -2.49
N TYR A 174 5.80 -13.15 -2.14
CA TYR A 174 5.52 -14.38 -1.40
C TYR A 174 4.37 -15.15 -2.03
N GLN A 175 4.42 -16.47 -1.96
CA GLN A 175 3.21 -17.28 -2.01
C GLN A 175 2.50 -17.22 -0.66
N LEU A 176 1.17 -17.31 -0.65
CA LEU A 176 0.41 -17.27 0.60
C LEU A 176 0.81 -18.40 1.56
N SER A 177 1.15 -19.57 1.02
CA SER A 177 1.70 -20.70 1.78
C SER A 177 3.02 -20.39 2.49
N GLU A 178 3.83 -19.48 1.96
CA GLU A 178 5.15 -19.12 2.51
C GLU A 178 5.04 -18.12 3.66
N ILE A 179 3.92 -17.39 3.76
CA ILE A 179 3.67 -16.43 4.84
C ILE A 179 3.59 -17.16 6.19
N GLY A 180 3.01 -18.35 6.23
CA GLY A 180 3.02 -19.23 7.41
C GLY A 180 2.37 -18.59 8.64
N LYS A 181 3.16 -18.29 9.68
CA LYS A 181 2.69 -17.59 10.89
C LYS A 181 2.74 -16.06 10.78
N GLY A 182 3.15 -15.55 9.63
CA GLY A 182 3.41 -14.14 9.35
C GLY A 182 4.85 -13.89 8.95
N LYS A 183 5.05 -12.80 8.20
CA LYS A 183 6.37 -12.31 7.77
C LYS A 183 6.52 -10.87 8.21
N THR A 184 7.76 -10.40 8.35
CA THR A 184 8.03 -9.00 8.66
C THR A 184 8.86 -8.40 7.54
N ILE A 185 8.35 -7.34 6.93
CA ILE A 185 9.12 -6.43 6.08
C ILE A 185 9.93 -5.53 7.01
N SER A 186 11.22 -5.36 6.74
CA SER A 186 12.10 -4.49 7.51
C SER A 186 13.10 -3.77 6.61
N VAL A 187 13.20 -2.46 6.77
CA VAL A 187 14.11 -1.60 6.02
C VAL A 187 14.72 -0.55 6.93
N THR A 188 16.03 -0.39 6.88
CA THR A 188 16.75 0.73 7.52
C THR A 188 17.24 1.66 6.42
N TYR A 189 16.95 2.95 6.54
CA TYR A 189 17.32 3.94 5.54
C TYR A 189 17.68 5.27 6.17
N ARG A 190 18.45 6.08 5.46
CA ARG A 190 18.76 7.47 5.80
C ARG A 190 17.83 8.38 5.00
N PRO A 191 16.82 9.01 5.61
CA PRO A 191 15.90 9.88 4.87
C PRO A 191 16.62 11.07 4.26
N PHE A 192 16.13 11.55 3.12
CA PHE A 192 16.55 12.84 2.60
C PHE A 192 16.20 13.94 3.59
N LYS A 193 17.10 14.91 3.74
CA LYS A 193 16.84 16.07 4.60
C LYS A 193 15.65 16.83 4.04
N LEU A 194 14.58 16.96 4.83
CA LEU A 194 13.55 17.95 4.57
C LEU A 194 14.24 19.32 4.57
N LYS A 195 13.94 20.17 3.58
CA LYS A 195 14.40 21.56 3.60
C LYS A 195 13.76 22.23 4.81
N GLU A 196 14.53 22.35 5.90
CA GLU A 196 14.08 23.12 7.06
C GLU A 196 13.74 24.53 6.60
N THR A 197 12.57 25.03 7.02
CA THR A 197 12.15 26.39 6.67
C THR A 197 13.17 27.34 7.30
N PRO A 198 13.91 28.12 6.50
CA PRO A 198 15.01 28.91 7.04
C PRO A 198 14.48 30.00 7.99
N TYR A 199 15.20 30.23 9.09
CA TYR A 199 14.76 31.03 10.25
C TYR A 199 14.17 32.42 9.92
N TRP A 200 14.65 33.07 8.87
CA TRP A 200 14.16 34.38 8.41
C TRP A 200 12.68 34.37 7.98
N ILE A 201 12.13 33.26 7.49
CA ILE A 201 10.70 33.17 7.13
C ILE A 201 9.82 33.22 8.38
N TYR A 202 10.27 32.59 9.49
CA TYR A 202 9.61 32.72 10.78
C TYR A 202 9.70 34.15 11.33
N ALA A 203 10.85 34.79 11.18
CA ALA A 203 11.04 36.19 11.57
C ALA A 203 10.12 37.14 10.78
N LEU A 204 9.98 36.94 9.46
CA LEU A 204 9.07 37.69 8.60
C LEU A 204 7.61 37.49 9.01
N SER A 205 7.20 36.25 9.25
CA SER A 205 5.83 35.94 9.69
C SER A 205 5.51 36.60 11.04
N GLY A 206 6.46 36.56 11.98
CA GLY A 206 6.34 37.25 13.27
C GLY A 206 6.25 38.77 13.14
N PHE A 207 7.03 39.37 12.22
CA PHE A 207 7.00 40.82 11.97
C PHE A 207 5.65 41.27 11.39
N VAL A 208 5.10 40.54 10.42
CA VAL A 208 3.77 40.82 9.86
C VAL A 208 2.70 40.75 10.94
N LEU A 209 2.74 39.72 11.80
CA LEU A 209 1.80 39.54 12.90
C LEU A 209 1.90 40.70 13.91
N LEU A 210 3.11 41.19 14.19
CA LEU A 210 3.36 42.34 15.06
C LEU A 210 2.80 43.65 14.47
N ILE A 211 2.95 43.89 13.17
CA ILE A 211 2.32 45.05 12.49
C ILE A 211 0.79 45.00 12.62
N VAL A 212 0.19 43.83 12.38
CA VAL A 212 -1.26 43.64 12.50
C VAL A 212 -1.72 43.93 13.94
N LEU A 213 -1.00 43.43 14.94
CA LEU A 213 -1.30 43.72 16.35
C LEU A 213 -1.20 45.22 16.64
N ILE A 214 -0.13 45.90 16.22
CA ILE A 214 0.00 47.36 16.41
C ILE A 214 -1.17 48.11 15.77
N PHE A 215 -1.58 47.71 14.56
CA PHE A 215 -2.68 48.35 13.85
C PHE A 215 -4.03 48.14 14.57
N LEU A 216 -4.29 46.91 15.05
CA LEU A 216 -5.50 46.59 15.83
C LEU A 216 -5.56 47.34 17.16
N PHE A 217 -4.42 47.47 17.86
CA PHE A 217 -4.36 48.22 19.13
C PHE A 217 -4.37 49.75 18.92
N ARG A 218 -3.83 50.28 17.82
CA ARG A 218 -3.98 51.72 17.48
C ARG A 218 -5.42 52.08 17.16
N LYS A 219 -6.17 51.21 16.50
CA LYS A 219 -7.56 51.49 16.09
C LYS A 219 -8.53 51.62 17.27
N LYS A 220 -8.21 51.11 18.46
CA LYS A 220 -9.05 51.25 19.67
C LYS A 220 -8.87 52.56 20.43
N ARG A 221 -8.00 53.48 20.00
CA ARG A 221 -7.77 54.77 20.69
C ARG A 221 -8.67 55.92 20.23
N ASP A 222 -9.58 55.69 19.28
CA ASP A 222 -10.58 56.67 18.86
C ASP A 222 -11.98 56.27 19.38
N PHE A 223 -12.21 56.46 20.69
CA PHE A 223 -13.54 56.59 21.32
C PHE A 223 -13.41 57.31 22.66
#